data_AF-A0A1S8ZT25-F1
#
_entry.id   AF-A0A1S8ZT25-F1
#
_cell.length_a   1.000
_cell.length_b   1.000
_cell.length_c   1.000
_cell.angle_alpha   90.00
_cell.angle_beta   90.00
_cell.angle_gamma   90.00
#
_symmetry.space_group_name_H-M   'P 1'
#
loop_
_entity.id
_entity.type
_entity.pdbx_description
1 polymer ?
#
loop_
_entity_poly.entity_id
_entity_poly.type
_entity_poly.pdbx_seq_one_letter_code
_entity_poly.pdbx_strand_id
1 'polypeptide(L)'
;MQKNFKPHPNSFKNTFCVFHEVLSNEIEGLKKQFESKAGSTYYYTEAGMYRVSNHWGRLANSKWRLVAREPETESKTKIGFANWNEFYPDNADEKLYYIEANFDNNTVTYQHKKNPQYDGKPILRTSFETTKRIKQIRNLQQLTSWAKHFDYDDIDDLRKQIITGLIYTEKTLEEIKREI
;
A
#
# COMPACT_ATOMS: atom_id res chain seq x y z
N MET A 1 8.37 29.46 17.09
CA MET A 1 8.76 28.11 17.54
C MET A 1 7.52 27.22 17.44
N GLN A 2 7.50 26.21 16.56
CA GLN A 2 6.37 25.27 16.52
C GLN A 2 6.26 24.57 17.88
N LYS A 3 5.05 24.53 18.45
CA LYS A 3 4.77 23.75 19.66
C LYS A 3 5.12 22.29 19.35
N ASN A 4 5.87 21.63 20.24
CA ASN A 4 6.17 20.20 20.09
C ASN A 4 4.86 19.41 20.12
N PHE A 5 4.33 19.03 18.95
CA PHE A 5 3.16 18.17 18.85
C PHE A 5 3.54 16.77 19.35
N LYS A 6 2.78 16.22 20.30
CA LYS A 6 2.99 14.84 20.76
C LYS A 6 1.79 13.99 20.37
N PRO A 7 1.97 12.97 19.50
CA PRO A 7 0.90 12.04 19.19
C PRO A 7 0.56 11.20 20.42
N HIS A 8 -0.66 10.67 20.48
CA HIS A 8 -1.06 9.79 21.56
C HIS A 8 -0.20 8.50 21.54
N PRO A 9 0.22 7.93 22.70
CA PRO A 9 1.19 6.82 22.75
C PRO A 9 0.81 5.57 21.95
N ASN A 10 -0.47 5.39 21.62
CA ASN A 10 -0.99 4.26 20.85
C ASN A 10 -1.43 4.62 19.42
N SER A 11 -1.22 5.87 18.96
CA SER A 11 -1.61 6.31 17.60
C SER A 11 -0.95 5.50 16.47
N PHE A 12 0.07 4.71 16.79
CA PHE A 12 0.90 4.01 15.80
C PHE A 12 0.75 2.49 15.82
N LYS A 13 0.05 1.92 16.80
CA LYS A 13 -0.08 0.47 16.92
C LYS A 13 -1.28 0.00 16.14
N ASN A 14 -1.11 -1.08 15.39
CA ASN A 14 -2.17 -1.70 14.61
C ASN A 14 -2.82 -0.66 13.68
N THR A 15 -2.00 0.00 12.86
CA THR A 15 -2.48 0.96 11.86
C THR A 15 -1.98 0.63 10.47
N PHE A 16 -2.81 0.90 9.46
CA PHE A 16 -2.41 1.02 8.08
C PHE A 16 -2.23 2.50 7.73
N CYS A 17 -1.16 2.82 7.01
CA CYS A 17 -0.92 4.17 6.51
C CYS A 17 -0.10 4.14 5.22
N VAL A 18 -0.37 5.08 4.33
CA VAL A 18 0.41 5.30 3.10
C VAL A 18 1.11 6.64 3.24
N PHE A 19 2.43 6.61 3.28
CA PHE A 19 3.26 7.81 3.24
C PHE A 19 3.53 8.17 1.78
N HIS A 20 3.64 9.46 1.51
CA HIS A 20 4.06 9.98 0.22
C HIS A 20 5.45 10.55 0.35
N GLU A 21 6.35 10.19 -0.55
CA GLU A 21 7.72 10.69 -0.54
C GLU A 21 7.74 12.20 -0.75
N VAL A 22 8.52 12.88 0.10
CA VAL A 22 8.74 14.32 0.07
C VAL A 22 10.23 14.64 0.08
N LEU A 23 10.56 15.88 -0.28
CA LEU A 23 11.94 16.36 -0.31
C LEU A 23 12.43 16.79 1.09
N SER A 24 13.75 16.90 1.25
CA SER A 24 14.38 17.22 2.54
C SER A 24 14.06 18.61 3.06
N ASN A 25 13.72 19.55 2.18
CA ASN A 25 13.29 20.90 2.56
C ASN A 25 12.00 20.88 3.40
N GLU A 26 11.15 19.86 3.26
CA GLU A 26 9.89 19.76 4.04
C GLU A 26 10.12 19.53 5.54
N ILE A 27 11.30 19.06 5.92
CA ILE A 27 11.68 18.85 7.32
C ILE A 27 12.72 19.87 7.81
N GLU A 28 13.10 20.85 6.99
CA GLU A 28 14.02 21.91 7.40
C GLU A 28 13.42 22.74 8.54
N GLY A 29 14.20 22.94 9.61
CA GLY A 29 13.75 23.64 10.80
C GLY A 29 12.82 22.83 11.72
N LEU A 30 12.39 21.62 11.32
CA LEU A 30 11.64 20.74 12.22
C LEU A 30 12.59 20.08 13.23
N LYS A 31 12.12 19.98 14.48
CA LYS A 31 12.86 19.29 15.53
C LYS A 31 12.62 17.79 15.43
N LYS A 32 13.69 16.99 15.38
CA LYS A 32 13.59 15.54 15.58
C LYS A 32 12.95 15.23 16.93
N GLN A 33 11.87 14.46 16.94
CA GLN A 33 11.12 14.16 18.16
C GLN A 33 11.25 12.72 18.63
N PHE A 34 11.49 11.78 17.70
CA PHE A 34 11.71 10.39 18.04
C PHE A 34 12.66 9.73 17.04
N GLU A 35 13.43 8.76 17.52
CA GLU A 35 14.29 7.92 16.72
C GLU A 35 14.11 6.48 17.19
N SER A 36 13.81 5.57 16.26
CA SER A 36 13.65 4.16 16.59
C SER A 36 15.01 3.50 16.80
N LYS A 37 15.05 2.36 17.51
CA LYS A 37 16.25 1.54 17.64
C LYS A 37 16.85 1.10 16.29
N ALA A 38 16.02 1.04 15.25
CA ALA A 38 16.42 0.68 13.88
C ALA A 38 16.82 1.91 13.03
N GLY A 39 16.97 3.09 13.64
CA GLY A 39 17.46 4.32 12.97
C GLY A 39 16.43 5.08 12.14
N SER A 40 15.13 4.74 12.22
CA SER A 40 14.10 5.58 11.60
C SER A 40 13.85 6.82 12.45
N THR A 41 13.82 7.99 11.82
CA THR A 41 13.62 9.28 12.50
C THR A 41 12.23 9.84 12.23
N TYR A 42 11.64 10.49 13.23
CA TYR A 42 10.27 10.98 13.19
C TYR A 42 10.17 12.45 13.60
N TYR A 43 9.37 13.19 12.83
CA TYR A 43 9.01 14.58 13.05
C TYR A 43 7.49 14.67 13.03
N TYR A 44 6.92 15.21 14.09
CA TYR A 44 5.47 15.33 14.30
C TYR A 44 5.06 16.79 14.19
N THR A 45 4.05 17.03 13.37
CA THR A 45 3.44 18.35 13.16
C THR A 45 1.96 18.27 13.51
N GLU A 46 1.26 19.40 13.50
CA GLU A 46 -0.19 19.42 13.70
C GLU A 46 -0.94 18.75 12.55
N ALA A 47 -0.41 18.78 11.32
CA ALA A 47 -1.03 18.17 10.15
C ALA A 47 -0.81 16.66 10.08
N GLY A 48 0.41 16.21 10.43
CA GLY A 48 0.80 14.84 10.25
C GLY A 48 2.21 14.53 10.73
N MET A 49 2.76 13.44 10.22
CA MET A 49 4.08 12.94 10.59
C MET A 49 4.97 12.77 9.37
N TYR A 50 6.20 13.24 9.52
CA TYR A 50 7.31 12.85 8.66
C TYR A 50 8.06 11.68 9.27
N ARG A 51 8.39 10.71 8.44
CA ARG A 51 9.29 9.60 8.78
C ARG A 51 10.43 9.55 7.78
N VAL A 52 11.65 9.57 8.31
CA VAL A 52 12.88 9.35 7.55
C VAL A 52 13.32 7.91 7.77
N SER A 53 13.38 7.12 6.70
CA SER A 53 13.73 5.70 6.79
C SER A 53 14.28 5.15 5.49
N ASN A 54 15.17 4.17 5.60
CA ASN A 54 15.66 3.36 4.48
C ASN A 54 14.89 2.05 4.31
N HIS A 55 13.83 1.81 5.11
CA HIS A 55 12.97 0.65 5.00
C HIS A 55 11.50 0.99 5.28
N TRP A 56 10.63 0.55 4.37
CA TRP A 56 9.19 0.79 4.42
C TRP A 56 8.43 -0.54 4.31
N GLY A 57 7.20 -0.57 4.82
CA GLY A 57 6.39 -1.78 4.91
C GLY A 57 5.92 -2.01 6.34
N ARG A 58 6.26 -3.16 6.93
CA ARG A 58 5.76 -3.52 8.27
C ARG A 58 6.57 -2.84 9.38
N LEU A 59 5.87 -2.14 10.27
CA LEU A 59 6.42 -1.58 11.51
C LEU A 59 5.71 -2.24 12.70
N ALA A 60 6.37 -3.21 13.35
CA ALA A 60 5.75 -4.05 14.37
C ALA A 60 4.43 -4.68 13.89
N ASN A 61 3.27 -4.22 14.38
CA ASN A 61 1.95 -4.70 13.98
C ASN A 61 1.23 -3.75 13.00
N SER A 62 1.91 -2.71 12.55
CA SER A 62 1.38 -1.70 11.62
C SER A 62 1.94 -1.90 10.21
N LYS A 63 1.18 -1.45 9.21
CA LYS A 63 1.47 -1.58 7.79
C LYS A 63 1.63 -0.20 7.17
N TRP A 64 2.85 0.29 7.10
CA TRP A 64 3.19 1.64 6.63
C TRP A 64 4.06 1.58 5.38
N ARG A 65 3.45 1.81 4.23
CA ARG A 65 4.16 1.81 2.95
C ARG A 65 4.49 3.23 2.50
N LEU A 66 5.48 3.35 1.63
CA LEU A 66 5.83 4.59 0.95
C LEU A 66 5.38 4.49 -0.50
N VAL A 67 4.73 5.54 -0.99
CA VAL A 67 4.60 5.84 -2.40
C VAL A 67 5.78 6.74 -2.75
N ALA A 68 6.65 6.23 -3.61
CA ALA A 68 7.78 7.00 -4.12
C ALA A 68 7.26 8.18 -4.96
N ARG A 69 8.03 9.26 -4.99
CA ARG A 69 7.71 10.40 -5.85
C ARG A 69 8.07 10.05 -7.30
N GLU A 70 7.54 10.82 -8.24
CA GLU A 70 7.97 10.80 -9.63
C GLU A 70 8.53 12.20 -10.00
N PRO A 71 9.80 12.31 -10.43
CA PRO A 71 10.82 11.26 -10.52
C PRO A 71 11.38 10.87 -9.15
N GLU A 72 11.62 9.58 -8.94
CA GLU A 72 12.12 9.01 -7.69
C GLU A 72 13.47 9.64 -7.27
N THR A 73 13.67 9.92 -5.97
CA THR A 73 14.99 10.37 -5.50
C THR A 73 16.02 9.23 -5.50
N GLU A 74 17.29 9.54 -5.76
CA GLU A 74 18.36 8.53 -5.80
C GLU A 74 18.67 7.91 -4.42
N SER A 75 18.36 8.62 -3.34
CA SER A 75 18.68 8.18 -1.98
C SER A 75 17.85 6.96 -1.58
N LYS A 76 18.50 5.94 -1.02
CA LYS A 76 17.81 4.81 -0.36
C LYS A 76 17.07 5.24 0.90
N THR A 77 17.55 6.28 1.58
CA THR A 77 16.86 6.87 2.73
C THR A 77 15.86 7.88 2.21
N LYS A 78 14.58 7.60 2.45
CA LYS A 78 13.46 8.40 1.96
C LYS A 78 12.81 9.15 3.11
N ILE A 79 12.17 10.26 2.78
CA ILE A 79 11.34 11.04 3.70
C ILE A 79 9.91 10.85 3.23
N GLY A 80 9.06 10.28 4.07
CA GLY A 80 7.63 10.15 3.78
C GLY A 80 6.83 11.05 4.70
N PHE A 81 5.78 11.68 4.17
CA PHE A 81 4.76 12.39 4.94
C PHE A 81 3.41 11.67 4.86
N ALA A 82 2.67 11.67 5.97
CA ALA A 82 1.28 11.25 6.02
C ALA A 82 0.50 12.10 7.02
N ASN A 83 -0.75 12.44 6.66
CA ASN A 83 -1.65 13.19 7.54
C ASN A 83 -2.17 12.30 8.67
N TRP A 84 -2.52 12.91 9.80
CA TRP A 84 -3.05 12.15 10.95
C TRP A 84 -4.34 11.37 10.63
N ASN A 85 -5.18 11.89 9.74
CA ASN A 85 -6.42 11.25 9.31
C ASN A 85 -6.22 10.07 8.33
N GLU A 86 -4.98 9.81 7.88
CA GLU A 86 -4.62 8.70 6.99
C GLU A 86 -4.09 7.47 7.76
N PHE A 87 -4.06 7.54 9.10
CA PHE A 87 -3.73 6.40 9.96
C PHE A 87 -5.01 5.63 10.28
N TYR A 88 -5.28 4.58 9.53
CA TYR A 88 -6.46 3.76 9.72
C TYR A 88 -6.21 2.61 10.70
N PRO A 89 -7.15 2.30 11.61
CA PRO A 89 -7.05 1.12 12.46
C PRO A 89 -6.94 -0.16 11.63
N ASP A 90 -6.10 -1.09 12.08
CA ASP A 90 -5.78 -2.34 11.39
C ASP A 90 -5.89 -3.52 12.37
N ASN A 91 -6.25 -4.69 11.84
CA ASN A 91 -6.18 -5.97 12.55
C ASN A 91 -6.11 -7.11 11.52
N ALA A 92 -5.91 -8.33 12.01
CA ALA A 92 -5.75 -9.51 11.16
C ALA A 92 -7.09 -10.10 10.69
N ASP A 93 -8.17 -9.87 11.44
CA ASP A 93 -9.42 -10.63 11.36
C ASP A 93 -10.46 -9.97 10.45
N GLU A 94 -10.51 -8.63 10.44
CA GLU A 94 -11.48 -7.89 9.65
C GLU A 94 -11.08 -7.81 8.17
N LYS A 95 -12.10 -7.81 7.31
CA LYS A 95 -11.97 -7.51 5.88
C LYS A 95 -11.79 -6.00 5.69
N LEU A 96 -10.56 -5.54 5.76
CA LEU A 96 -10.19 -4.12 5.74
C LEU A 96 -9.60 -3.64 4.41
N TYR A 97 -9.20 -4.54 3.53
CA TYR A 97 -8.35 -4.20 2.40
C TYR A 97 -8.99 -4.53 1.07
N TYR A 98 -8.85 -3.63 0.11
CA TYR A 98 -9.14 -3.90 -1.28
C TYR A 98 -7.89 -3.78 -2.14
N ILE A 99 -7.94 -4.36 -3.33
CA ILE A 99 -6.82 -4.44 -4.25
C ILE A 99 -7.05 -3.47 -5.42
N GLU A 100 -6.00 -2.77 -5.81
CA GLU A 100 -5.94 -1.91 -6.99
C GLU A 100 -4.83 -2.41 -7.91
N ALA A 101 -5.17 -2.65 -9.17
CA ALA A 101 -4.20 -2.98 -10.21
C ALA A 101 -4.06 -1.80 -11.17
N ASN A 102 -2.84 -1.44 -11.51
CA ASN A 102 -2.52 -0.51 -12.58
C ASN A 102 -2.01 -1.34 -13.75
N PHE A 103 -2.81 -1.39 -14.82
CA PHE A 103 -2.51 -2.20 -16.01
C PHE A 103 -1.44 -1.54 -16.88
N ASP A 104 -1.43 -0.22 -16.97
CA ASP A 104 -0.44 0.53 -17.78
C ASP A 104 0.98 0.30 -17.25
N ASN A 105 1.14 0.30 -15.93
CA ASN A 105 2.43 0.09 -15.26
C ASN A 105 2.66 -1.36 -14.82
N ASN A 106 1.72 -2.28 -15.09
CA ASN A 106 1.75 -3.67 -14.61
C ASN A 106 2.07 -3.82 -13.12
N THR A 107 1.47 -2.97 -12.28
CA THR A 107 1.64 -3.02 -10.82
C THR A 107 0.34 -3.39 -10.12
N VAL A 108 0.47 -3.87 -8.88
CA VAL A 108 -0.66 -4.16 -8.01
C VAL A 108 -0.36 -3.75 -6.58
N THR A 109 -1.30 -3.02 -5.98
CA THR A 109 -1.25 -2.54 -4.61
C THR A 109 -2.54 -2.87 -3.88
N TYR A 110 -2.59 -2.51 -2.60
CA TYR A 110 -3.80 -2.59 -1.80
C TYR A 110 -3.96 -1.32 -0.98
N GLN A 111 -5.21 -1.06 -0.63
CA GLN A 111 -5.64 0.10 0.12
C GLN A 111 -6.60 -0.34 1.22
N HIS A 112 -6.74 0.50 2.23
CA HIS A 112 -7.70 0.29 3.30
C HIS A 112 -9.09 0.77 2.89
N LYS A 113 -10.17 0.15 3.38
CA LYS A 113 -11.58 0.52 3.10
C LYS A 113 -11.97 1.96 3.45
N LYS A 114 -11.15 2.63 4.26
CA LYS A 114 -11.32 4.05 4.64
C LYS A 114 -10.58 5.01 3.70
N ASN A 115 -9.88 4.51 2.68
CA ASN A 115 -9.35 5.36 1.62
C ASN A 115 -10.52 6.15 1.00
N PRO A 116 -10.44 7.49 0.91
CA PRO A 116 -11.48 8.31 0.29
C PRO A 116 -11.83 7.92 -1.15
N GLN A 117 -10.92 7.25 -1.86
CA GLN A 117 -11.11 6.78 -3.24
C GLN A 117 -11.83 5.43 -3.35
N TYR A 118 -12.17 4.80 -2.22
CA TYR A 118 -12.85 3.51 -2.24
C TYR A 118 -14.30 3.67 -2.71
N ASP A 119 -14.60 3.15 -3.89
CA ASP A 119 -15.92 3.24 -4.53
C ASP A 119 -16.90 2.11 -4.13
N GLY A 120 -16.48 1.22 -3.23
CA GLY A 120 -17.29 0.10 -2.76
C GLY A 120 -17.33 -1.12 -3.70
N LYS A 121 -16.74 -1.07 -4.89
CA LYS A 121 -16.83 -2.17 -5.86
C LYS A 121 -15.79 -3.28 -5.63
N PRO A 122 -14.49 -2.99 -5.41
CA PRO A 122 -13.52 -4.03 -5.10
C PRO A 122 -13.87 -4.79 -3.82
N ILE A 123 -13.70 -6.11 -3.81
CA ILE A 123 -14.03 -6.90 -2.61
C ILE A 123 -13.01 -6.65 -1.49
N LEU A 124 -13.56 -6.33 -0.31
CA LEU A 124 -12.79 -6.24 0.92
C LEU A 124 -12.35 -7.62 1.43
N ARG A 125 -11.10 -7.70 1.86
CA ARG A 125 -10.45 -8.93 2.29
C ARG A 125 -9.61 -8.69 3.52
N THR A 126 -9.35 -9.76 4.26
CA THR A 126 -8.39 -9.72 5.38
C THR A 126 -6.99 -9.44 4.86
N SER A 127 -6.06 -9.08 5.76
CA SER A 127 -4.65 -8.90 5.39
C SER A 127 -4.06 -10.17 4.76
N PHE A 128 -4.46 -11.34 5.23
CA PHE A 128 -3.94 -12.63 4.76
C PHE A 128 -4.43 -12.92 3.32
N GLU A 129 -5.74 -12.83 3.11
CA GLU A 129 -6.37 -13.06 1.80
C GLU A 129 -5.87 -12.06 0.75
N THR A 130 -5.73 -10.79 1.14
CA THR A 130 -5.19 -9.73 0.26
C THR A 130 -3.79 -10.08 -0.21
N THR A 131 -2.92 -10.53 0.71
CA THR A 131 -1.54 -10.92 0.36
C THR A 131 -1.51 -12.10 -0.62
N LYS A 132 -2.36 -13.11 -0.40
CA LYS A 132 -2.50 -14.26 -1.32
C LYS A 132 -2.94 -13.80 -2.71
N ARG A 133 -3.95 -12.93 -2.78
CA ARG A 133 -4.51 -12.43 -4.04
C ARG A 133 -3.52 -11.54 -4.79
N ILE A 134 -2.79 -10.66 -4.10
CA ILE A 134 -1.69 -9.88 -4.69
C ILE A 134 -0.62 -10.78 -5.31
N LYS A 135 -0.23 -11.86 -4.63
CA LYS A 135 0.76 -12.80 -5.18
C LYS A 135 0.27 -13.45 -6.48
N GLN A 136 -1.01 -13.82 -6.55
CA GLN A 136 -1.61 -14.35 -7.78
C GLN A 136 -1.59 -13.30 -8.91
N ILE A 137 -1.99 -12.06 -8.62
CA ILE A 137 -1.99 -10.96 -9.59
C ILE A 137 -0.59 -10.67 -10.11
N ARG A 138 0.41 -10.60 -9.23
CA ARG A 138 1.82 -10.40 -9.64
C ARG A 138 2.31 -11.50 -10.58
N ASN A 139 1.98 -12.76 -10.29
CA ASN A 139 2.34 -13.86 -11.18
C ASN A 139 1.67 -13.71 -12.56
N LEU A 140 0.42 -13.25 -12.63
CA LEU A 140 -0.27 -12.99 -13.90
C LEU A 140 0.37 -11.82 -14.67
N GLN A 141 0.82 -10.79 -13.97
CA GLN A 141 1.51 -9.63 -14.56
C GLN A 141 2.92 -9.97 -15.07
N GLN A 142 3.67 -10.83 -14.36
CA GLN A 142 5.09 -11.08 -14.63
C GLN A 142 5.36 -12.29 -15.54
N LEU A 143 4.43 -13.24 -15.59
CA LEU A 143 4.61 -14.49 -16.34
C LEU A 143 3.62 -14.54 -17.51
N THR A 144 3.98 -15.30 -18.54
CA THR A 144 3.10 -15.57 -19.70
C THR A 144 2.83 -17.06 -19.87
N SER A 145 3.50 -17.93 -19.10
CA SER A 145 3.35 -19.39 -19.19
C SER A 145 1.93 -19.88 -18.95
N TRP A 146 1.17 -19.19 -18.09
CA TRP A 146 -0.21 -19.50 -17.80
C TRP A 146 -1.17 -19.24 -18.97
N ALA A 147 -0.82 -18.33 -19.88
CA ALA A 147 -1.68 -17.92 -20.98
C ALA A 147 -1.76 -18.97 -22.10
N LYS A 148 -0.75 -19.86 -22.21
CA LYS A 148 -0.68 -20.91 -23.25
C LYS A 148 -1.85 -21.89 -23.28
N HIS A 149 -2.67 -21.89 -22.23
CA HIS A 149 -3.84 -22.76 -22.09
C HIS A 149 -5.16 -22.08 -22.50
N PHE A 150 -5.10 -20.85 -23.00
CA PHE A 150 -6.24 -20.05 -23.41
C PHE A 150 -6.16 -19.76 -24.91
N ASP A 151 -7.33 -19.63 -25.53
CA ASP A 151 -7.45 -19.02 -26.84
C ASP A 151 -7.64 -17.51 -26.65
N TYR A 152 -6.70 -16.71 -27.13
CA TYR A 152 -6.72 -15.24 -26.96
C TYR A 152 -6.02 -14.55 -28.12
N ASP A 153 -6.56 -13.40 -28.51
CA ASP A 153 -5.94 -12.52 -29.51
C ASP A 153 -4.91 -11.58 -28.87
N ASP A 154 -5.24 -11.06 -27.67
CA ASP A 154 -4.39 -10.16 -26.89
C ASP A 154 -4.26 -10.65 -25.43
N ILE A 155 -3.01 -10.88 -25.00
CA ILE A 155 -2.70 -11.33 -23.64
C ILE A 155 -3.03 -10.26 -22.59
N ASP A 156 -2.95 -8.99 -22.96
CA ASP A 156 -3.20 -7.88 -22.04
C ASP A 156 -4.68 -7.80 -21.68
N ASP A 157 -5.57 -8.04 -22.65
CA ASP A 157 -7.01 -8.15 -22.44
C ASP A 157 -7.36 -9.39 -21.58
N LEU A 158 -6.78 -10.55 -21.90
CA LEU A 158 -6.95 -11.75 -21.09
C LEU A 158 -6.49 -11.54 -19.64
N ARG A 159 -5.33 -10.90 -19.45
CA ARG A 159 -4.79 -10.58 -18.13
C ARG A 159 -5.74 -9.63 -17.39
N LYS A 160 -6.23 -8.59 -18.06
CA LYS A 160 -7.17 -7.63 -17.49
C LYS A 160 -8.48 -8.29 -17.06
N GLN A 161 -9.02 -9.21 -17.86
CA GLN A 161 -10.22 -9.97 -17.53
C GLN A 161 -10.01 -10.82 -16.26
N ILE A 162 -8.93 -11.60 -16.19
CA ILE A 162 -8.63 -12.46 -15.04
C ILE A 162 -8.38 -11.62 -13.77
N ILE A 163 -7.56 -10.58 -13.85
CA ILE A 163 -7.24 -9.72 -12.70
C ILE A 163 -8.48 -8.98 -12.20
N THR A 164 -9.34 -8.49 -13.11
CA THR A 164 -10.65 -7.92 -12.75
C THR A 164 -11.48 -8.94 -11.96
N GLY A 165 -11.58 -10.19 -12.44
CA GLY A 165 -12.23 -11.26 -11.69
C GLY A 165 -11.67 -11.46 -10.28
N LEU A 166 -10.34 -11.42 -10.14
CA LEU A 166 -9.65 -11.56 -8.85
C LEU A 166 -9.92 -10.40 -7.88
N ILE A 167 -10.14 -9.18 -8.39
CA ILE A 167 -10.38 -7.98 -7.58
C ILE A 167 -11.85 -7.92 -7.14
N TYR A 168 -12.78 -8.14 -8.08
CA TYR A 168 -14.20 -7.82 -7.94
C TYR A 168 -15.10 -9.03 -7.63
N THR A 169 -14.56 -10.25 -7.53
CA THR A 169 -15.35 -11.44 -7.19
C THR A 169 -14.68 -12.26 -6.06
N GLU A 170 -15.47 -13.10 -5.37
CA GLU A 170 -14.92 -14.05 -4.39
C GLU A 170 -14.36 -15.32 -5.05
N LYS A 171 -14.48 -15.45 -6.39
CA LYS A 171 -14.01 -16.62 -7.14
C LYS A 171 -12.51 -16.82 -6.95
N THR A 172 -12.11 -18.09 -6.91
CA THR A 172 -10.71 -18.50 -6.98
C THR A 172 -10.11 -18.20 -8.35
N LEU A 173 -8.79 -18.21 -8.46
CA LEU A 173 -8.12 -18.01 -9.76
C LEU A 173 -8.51 -19.11 -10.75
N GLU A 174 -8.65 -20.33 -10.25
CA GLU A 174 -9.01 -21.53 -11.00
C GLU A 174 -10.44 -21.45 -11.53
N GLU A 175 -11.40 -20.98 -10.72
CA GLU A 175 -12.78 -20.74 -11.17
C GLU A 175 -12.84 -19.67 -12.27
N ILE A 176 -12.18 -18.52 -12.07
CA ILE A 176 -12.12 -17.45 -13.09
C ILE A 176 -11.53 -17.97 -14.39
N LYS A 177 -10.44 -18.74 -14.32
CA LYS A 177 -9.77 -19.34 -15.47
C LYS A 177 -10.60 -20.40 -16.21
N ARG A 178 -11.60 -21.01 -15.58
CA ARG A 178 -12.47 -22.01 -16.24
C ARG A 178 -13.64 -21.39 -16.99
N GLU A 179 -13.96 -20.14 -16.67
CA GLU A 179 -15.05 -19.38 -17.27
C GLU A 179 -14.63 -18.57 -18.50
N ILE A 180 -13.33 -18.60 -18.81
CA ILE A 180 -12.71 -17.99 -19.99
C ILE A 180 -12.35 -19.13 -20.93
#